data_AF-A0A7S0UH84-F1
#
_entry.id   AF-A0A7S0UH84-F1
#
_cell.length_a   1.000
_cell.length_b   1.000
_cell.length_c   1.000
_cell.angle_alpha   90.00
_cell.angle_beta   90.00
_cell.angle_gamma   90.00
#
_symmetry.space_group_name_H-M   'P 1'
#
loop_
_entity.id
_entity.type
_entity.pdbx_description
1 polymer ?
#
loop_
_entity_poly.entity_id
_entity_poly.type
_entity_poly.pdbx_seq_one_letter_code
_entity_poly.pdbx_strand_id
1 'polypeptide(L)'
;MSLTEAMPSTTGFAAPEASKEIPILAYEGSSPPEYAMIELNGNLIPPVEFPPEDTCVQVFGKDRTVELGKLYRNGPVKTPMMILGNHQLTGEVVKLKVPFCLMEKKYDEIVTPKKIEAYQIIGMVTEKFLFKNYPKAIMR
;
A
#
# COMPACT_ATOMS: atom_id res chain seq x y z
N MET A 1 64.71 -26.07 9.83
CA MET A 1 63.65 -25.31 9.14
C MET A 1 62.32 -25.84 9.65
N SER A 2 61.63 -25.08 10.50
CA SER A 2 60.33 -25.46 11.08
C SER A 2 59.28 -24.55 10.45
N LEU A 3 58.35 -25.14 9.71
CA LEU A 3 57.18 -24.46 9.15
C LEU A 3 56.11 -24.45 10.24
N THR A 4 55.84 -23.28 10.80
CA THR A 4 54.70 -23.05 11.69
C THR A 4 53.51 -22.59 10.84
N GLU A 5 52.53 -23.46 10.66
CA GLU A 5 51.24 -23.11 10.07
C GLU A 5 50.48 -22.18 11.03
N ALA A 6 50.21 -20.96 10.59
CA ALA A 6 49.32 -20.03 11.27
C ALA A 6 47.87 -20.45 10.97
N MET A 7 47.12 -20.82 12.02
CA MET A 7 45.68 -21.07 11.91
C MET A 7 44.93 -19.77 11.57
N PRO A 8 43.92 -19.81 10.68
CA PRO A 8 43.08 -18.66 10.41
C PRO A 8 42.24 -18.34 11.65
N SER A 9 42.36 -17.09 12.11
CA SER A 9 41.55 -16.54 13.19
C SER A 9 40.07 -16.71 12.85
N THR A 10 39.33 -17.35 13.75
CA THR A 10 37.88 -17.39 13.75
C THR A 10 37.35 -15.97 13.88
N THR A 11 37.06 -15.32 12.75
CA THR A 11 36.21 -14.13 12.73
C THR A 11 34.82 -14.58 13.16
N GLY A 12 34.55 -14.48 14.47
CA GLY A 12 33.23 -14.69 15.02
C GLY A 12 32.23 -13.84 14.25
N PHE A 13 31.07 -14.43 13.92
CA PHE A 13 29.94 -13.67 13.42
C PHE A 13 29.61 -12.61 14.48
N ALA A 14 30.05 -11.37 14.25
CA ALA A 14 29.62 -10.24 15.06
C ALA A 14 28.11 -10.14 14.87
N ALA A 15 27.37 -10.15 15.99
CA ALA A 15 25.94 -9.92 15.95
C ALA A 15 25.68 -8.62 15.15
N PRO A 16 24.71 -8.61 14.22
CA PRO A 16 24.32 -7.36 13.58
C PRO A 16 23.98 -6.35 14.68
N GLU A 17 24.30 -5.08 14.44
CA GLU A 17 24.06 -3.96 15.35
C GLU A 17 22.70 -4.11 16.08
N ALA A 18 22.66 -3.74 17.36
CA ALA A 18 21.45 -3.86 18.17
C ALA A 18 20.24 -3.30 17.39
N SER A 19 19.28 -4.18 17.10
CA SER A 19 18.09 -3.83 16.33
C SER A 19 17.44 -2.61 16.94
N LYS A 20 17.42 -1.49 16.21
CA LYS A 20 16.75 -0.27 16.66
C LYS A 20 15.25 -0.55 16.76
N GLU A 21 14.73 -0.56 17.97
CA GLU A 21 13.28 -0.64 18.21
C GLU A 21 12.64 0.66 17.71
N ILE A 22 11.67 0.55 16.80
CA ILE A 22 10.89 1.68 16.29
C ILE A 22 9.51 1.62 16.97
N PRO A 23 9.13 2.62 17.78
CA PRO A 23 7.85 2.61 18.48
C PRO A 23 6.66 2.64 17.53
N ILE A 24 5.58 1.98 17.97
CA ILE A 24 4.25 2.07 17.35
C ILE A 24 3.39 2.94 18.26
N LEU A 25 2.89 4.05 17.72
CA LEU A 25 2.05 5.00 18.42
C LEU A 25 0.58 4.61 18.26
N ALA A 26 -0.15 4.68 19.37
CA ALA A 26 -1.59 4.46 19.39
C ALA A 26 -2.33 5.53 18.59
N TYR A 27 -3.53 5.20 18.10
CA TYR A 27 -4.39 6.17 17.43
C TYR A 27 -4.78 7.31 18.38
N GLU A 28 -4.71 8.56 17.92
CA GLU A 28 -4.92 9.75 18.75
C GLU A 28 -6.40 9.99 19.12
N GLY A 29 -7.34 9.31 18.46
CA GLY A 29 -8.79 9.40 18.75
C GLY A 29 -9.34 8.24 19.58
N SER A 30 -10.66 8.17 19.71
CA SER A 30 -11.35 7.12 20.50
C SER A 30 -11.20 5.71 19.92
N SER A 31 -11.17 5.60 18.58
CA SER A 31 -11.03 4.34 17.86
C SER A 31 -10.54 4.61 16.44
N PRO A 32 -9.60 3.80 15.90
CA PRO A 32 -9.12 3.99 14.53
C PRO A 32 -10.27 3.80 13.52
N PRO A 33 -10.35 4.63 12.48
CA PRO A 33 -11.37 4.49 11.45
C PRO A 33 -11.18 3.21 10.63
N GLU A 34 -12.28 2.71 10.08
CA GLU A 34 -12.28 1.55 9.19
C GLU A 34 -12.06 1.99 7.74
N TYR A 35 -11.08 1.37 7.10
CA TYR A 35 -10.74 1.58 5.69
C TYR A 35 -11.19 0.39 4.84
N ALA A 36 -11.53 0.67 3.59
CA ALA A 36 -11.78 -0.34 2.57
C ALA A 36 -10.48 -0.66 1.82
N MET A 37 -10.20 -1.96 1.62
CA MET A 37 -9.13 -2.42 0.74
C MET A 37 -9.70 -2.92 -0.59
N ILE A 38 -9.09 -2.52 -1.70
CA ILE A 38 -9.40 -3.04 -3.03
C ILE A 38 -8.20 -3.87 -3.48
N GLU A 39 -8.45 -5.12 -3.86
CA GLU A 39 -7.44 -6.02 -4.38
C GLU A 39 -7.77 -6.39 -5.82
N LEU A 40 -6.84 -6.08 -6.73
CA LEU A 40 -6.93 -6.36 -8.16
C LEU A 40 -6.00 -7.52 -8.49
N ASN A 41 -6.49 -8.50 -9.24
CA ASN A 41 -5.61 -9.49 -9.87
C ASN A 41 -5.04 -8.93 -11.19
N GLY A 42 -4.09 -7.99 -11.06
CA GLY A 42 -3.47 -7.31 -12.18
C GLY A 42 -2.87 -5.97 -11.79
N ASN A 43 -2.29 -5.28 -12.78
CA ASN A 43 -1.70 -3.97 -12.59
C ASN A 43 -2.70 -2.87 -12.96
N LEU A 44 -2.85 -1.88 -12.07
CA LEU A 44 -3.56 -0.65 -12.39
C LEU A 44 -2.61 0.25 -13.17
N ILE A 45 -2.95 0.52 -14.44
CA ILE A 45 -2.16 1.41 -15.29
C ILE A 45 -2.65 2.84 -15.02
N PRO A 46 -1.81 3.72 -14.44
CA PRO A 46 -2.17 5.11 -14.25
C PRO A 46 -2.35 5.80 -15.61
N PRO A 47 -3.11 6.91 -15.67
CA PRO A 47 -3.08 7.77 -16.84
C PRO A 47 -1.63 8.15 -17.15
N VAL A 48 -1.24 8.16 -18.43
CA VAL A 48 0.10 8.57 -18.86
C VAL A 48 0.39 9.96 -18.28
N GLU A 49 1.55 10.14 -17.67
CA GLU A 49 2.03 11.46 -17.27
C GLU A 49 2.01 12.36 -18.50
N PHE A 50 1.17 13.39 -18.47
CA PHE A 50 1.11 14.36 -19.54
C PHE A 50 2.48 15.03 -19.68
N PRO A 51 2.90 15.44 -20.90
CA PRO A 51 4.15 16.15 -21.09
C PRO A 51 4.21 17.35 -20.12
N PRO A 52 5.39 17.76 -19.65
CA PRO A 52 5.55 18.78 -18.60
C PRO A 52 4.90 20.15 -18.93
N GLU A 53 4.52 20.36 -20.18
CA GLU A 53 3.85 21.57 -20.67
C GLU A 53 2.31 21.47 -20.72
N ASP A 54 1.75 20.27 -20.57
CA ASP A 54 0.31 20.07 -20.47
C ASP A 54 -0.14 20.32 -19.02
N THR A 55 -0.54 21.55 -18.75
CA THR A 55 -1.25 21.91 -17.52
C THR A 55 -2.68 21.40 -17.56
N CYS A 56 -2.87 20.08 -17.68
CA CYS A 56 -4.18 19.42 -17.54
C CYS A 56 -4.67 19.45 -16.08
N VAL A 57 -4.70 20.65 -15.48
CA VAL A 57 -5.36 21.00 -14.21
C VAL A 57 -6.87 20.69 -14.28
N GLN A 58 -7.41 20.43 -15.47
CA GLN A 58 -8.79 19.97 -15.66
C GLN A 58 -8.96 18.45 -15.42
N VAL A 59 -7.88 17.66 -15.53
CA VAL A 59 -7.91 16.19 -15.37
C VAL A 59 -7.57 15.79 -13.92
N PHE A 60 -6.64 16.49 -13.32
CA PHE A 60 -6.29 16.34 -11.92
C PHE A 60 -7.11 17.37 -11.12
N GLY A 61 -7.98 16.91 -10.22
CA GLY A 61 -8.69 17.82 -9.32
C GLY A 61 -7.71 18.69 -8.51
N LYS A 62 -8.24 19.64 -7.71
CA LYS A 62 -7.44 20.55 -6.86
C LYS A 62 -6.38 19.84 -6.01
N ASP A 63 -6.56 18.54 -5.74
CA ASP A 63 -5.75 17.72 -4.84
C ASP A 63 -4.86 16.68 -5.57
N ARG A 64 -4.62 16.83 -6.88
CA ARG A 64 -3.86 15.85 -7.71
C ARG A 64 -4.49 14.46 -7.78
N THR A 65 -5.74 14.32 -7.36
CA THR A 65 -6.51 13.08 -7.48
C THR A 65 -7.06 12.93 -8.90
N VAL A 66 -6.99 11.73 -9.45
CA VAL A 66 -7.64 11.37 -10.72
C VAL A 66 -8.77 10.39 -10.44
N GLU A 67 -9.98 10.69 -10.93
CA GLU A 67 -11.07 9.72 -10.91
C GLU A 67 -10.75 8.61 -11.93
N LEU A 68 -10.42 7.42 -11.44
CA LEU A 68 -10.16 6.25 -12.30
C LEU A 68 -11.44 5.49 -12.67
N GLY A 69 -12.52 5.71 -11.91
CA GLY A 69 -13.77 5.02 -12.13
C GLY A 69 -14.66 4.95 -10.88
N LYS A 70 -15.60 4.01 -10.89
CA LYS A 70 -16.67 3.90 -9.88
C LYS A 70 -16.72 2.51 -9.27
N LEU A 71 -16.80 2.45 -7.94
CA LEU A 71 -17.06 1.23 -7.18
C LEU A 71 -18.51 1.21 -6.70
N TYR A 72 -19.23 0.16 -7.07
CA TYR A 72 -20.58 -0.12 -6.64
C TYR A 72 -20.53 -1.29 -5.65
N ARG A 73 -20.84 -1.02 -4.37
CA ARG A 73 -20.89 -2.06 -3.32
C ARG A 73 -21.96 -3.11 -3.61
N ASN A 74 -23.13 -2.68 -4.08
CA ASN A 74 -24.28 -3.54 -4.38
C ASN A 74 -24.61 -3.44 -5.87
N GLY A 75 -23.84 -4.15 -6.71
CA GLY A 75 -24.15 -4.26 -8.13
C GLY A 75 -25.47 -5.01 -8.39
N PRO A 76 -25.87 -5.18 -9.67
CA PRO A 76 -27.14 -5.81 -10.06
C PRO A 76 -27.39 -7.21 -9.47
N VAL A 77 -26.33 -7.91 -9.06
CA VAL A 77 -26.38 -9.28 -8.53
C VAL A 77 -25.93 -9.36 -7.06
N LYS A 78 -26.01 -8.26 -6.29
CA LYS A 78 -25.51 -8.14 -4.90
C LYS A 78 -24.01 -8.45 -4.75
N THR A 79 -23.25 -8.38 -5.84
CA THR A 79 -21.80 -8.48 -5.85
C THR A 79 -21.19 -7.11 -6.12
N PRO A 80 -20.02 -6.80 -5.54
CA PRO A 80 -19.35 -5.55 -5.82
C PRO A 80 -18.93 -5.52 -7.29
N MET A 81 -19.19 -4.38 -7.93
CA MET A 81 -18.86 -4.12 -9.31
C MET A 81 -18.03 -2.86 -9.37
N MET A 82 -16.98 -2.86 -10.18
CA MET A 82 -16.14 -1.70 -10.39
C MET A 82 -16.03 -1.42 -11.87
N ILE A 83 -16.19 -0.16 -12.25
CA ILE A 83 -16.02 0.32 -13.61
C ILE A 83 -14.75 1.17 -13.62
N LEU A 84 -13.75 0.77 -14.41
CA LEU A 84 -12.47 1.49 -14.62
C LEU A 84 -12.29 1.76 -16.10
N GLY A 85 -12.45 3.02 -16.53
CA GLY A 85 -12.50 3.37 -17.95
C GLY A 85 -13.53 2.53 -18.72
N ASN A 86 -13.08 1.77 -19.73
CA ASN A 86 -13.92 0.87 -20.55
C ASN A 86 -14.00 -0.56 -20.00
N HIS A 87 -13.56 -0.79 -18.77
CA HIS A 87 -13.55 -2.11 -18.16
C HIS A 87 -14.55 -2.21 -17.01
N GLN A 88 -15.28 -3.32 -16.99
CA GLN A 88 -16.13 -3.74 -15.88
C GLN A 88 -15.48 -4.91 -15.16
N LEU A 89 -15.21 -4.74 -13.87
CA LEU A 89 -14.75 -5.79 -12.99
C LEU A 89 -15.90 -6.22 -12.08
N THR A 90 -16.01 -7.52 -11.86
CA THR A 90 -16.93 -8.12 -10.90
C THR A 90 -16.11 -8.80 -9.82
N GLY A 91 -16.46 -8.53 -8.57
CA GLY A 91 -15.70 -9.01 -7.43
C GLY A 91 -16.59 -9.61 -6.36
N GLU A 92 -15.99 -9.80 -5.19
CA GLU A 92 -16.65 -10.26 -3.98
C GLU A 92 -16.12 -9.48 -2.77
N VAL A 93 -16.94 -9.34 -1.72
CA VAL A 93 -16.50 -8.80 -0.44
C VAL A 93 -15.99 -9.94 0.41
N VAL A 94 -14.72 -9.86 0.84
CA VAL A 94 -14.06 -10.90 1.63
C VAL A 94 -13.71 -10.31 3.00
N LYS A 95 -14.28 -10.88 4.05
CA LYS A 95 -13.86 -10.59 5.42
C LYS A 95 -12.47 -11.18 5.67
N LEU A 96 -11.55 -10.36 6.16
CA LEU A 96 -10.21 -10.80 6.49
C LEU A 96 -10.24 -11.70 7.73
N LYS A 97 -9.54 -12.84 7.67
CA LYS A 97 -9.39 -13.73 8.84
C LYS A 97 -8.65 -13.04 9.98
N VAL A 98 -7.67 -12.20 9.62
CA VAL A 98 -6.90 -11.36 10.52
C VAL A 98 -6.95 -9.94 9.95
N PRO A 99 -7.52 -8.97 10.68
CA PRO A 99 -7.56 -7.57 10.24
C PRO A 99 -6.17 -6.98 10.03
N PHE A 100 -6.05 -6.03 9.12
CA PHE A 100 -4.82 -5.26 8.95
C PHE A 100 -4.86 -3.97 9.75
N CYS A 101 -3.72 -3.62 10.34
CA CYS A 101 -3.50 -2.31 10.93
C CYS A 101 -2.81 -1.42 9.90
N LEU A 102 -3.38 -0.26 9.62
CA LEU A 102 -2.79 0.74 8.75
C LEU A 102 -1.90 1.66 9.58
N MET A 103 -0.65 1.81 9.15
CA MET A 103 0.33 2.62 9.84
C MET A 103 0.99 3.61 8.88
N GLU A 104 1.14 4.86 9.34
CA GLU A 104 1.90 5.89 8.67
C GLU A 104 3.31 5.98 9.27
N LYS A 105 4.34 6.07 8.43
CA LYS A 105 5.71 6.30 8.88
C LYS A 105 5.88 7.75 9.34
N LYS A 106 6.30 7.95 10.58
CA LYS A 106 6.79 9.23 11.07
C LYS A 106 8.31 9.28 10.90
N TYR A 107 8.80 10.36 10.31
CA TYR A 107 10.21 10.54 10.00
C TYR A 107 10.79 11.65 10.88
N ASP A 108 12.02 11.44 11.34
CA ASP A 108 12.83 12.48 11.94
C ASP A 108 13.20 13.49 10.84
N GLU A 109 12.69 14.71 10.96
CA GLU A 109 12.92 15.78 9.99
C GLU A 109 14.30 16.43 10.10
N ILE A 110 15.01 16.18 11.20
CA ILE A 110 16.31 16.81 11.50
C ILE A 110 17.46 16.03 10.82
N VAL A 111 17.31 14.72 10.64
CA VAL A 111 18.36 13.84 10.08
C VAL A 111 18.22 13.66 8.58
N THR A 112 19.34 13.78 7.84
CA THR A 112 19.41 13.49 6.39
C THR A 112 20.42 12.36 6.13
N PRO A 113 20.03 11.24 5.48
CA PRO A 113 18.69 10.93 4.97
C PRO A 113 17.68 10.71 6.10
N LYS A 114 16.40 11.05 5.83
CA LYS A 114 15.29 10.92 6.80
C LYS A 114 15.25 9.51 7.39
N LYS A 115 15.29 9.43 8.71
CA LYS A 115 15.17 8.16 9.45
C LYS A 115 13.75 8.01 9.98
N ILE A 116 13.22 6.78 9.96
CA ILE A 116 11.94 6.49 10.59
C ILE A 116 12.13 6.59 12.10
N GLU A 117 11.27 7.38 12.74
CA GLU A 117 11.23 7.58 14.18
C GLU A 117 10.13 6.74 14.83
N ALA A 118 8.97 6.65 14.19
CA ALA A 118 7.83 5.91 14.71
C ALA A 118 6.87 5.45 13.60
N TYR A 119 5.94 4.56 13.95
CA TYR A 119 4.78 4.21 13.15
C TYR A 119 3.50 4.67 13.86
N GLN A 120 2.71 5.53 13.22
CA GLN A 120 1.43 5.99 13.75
C GLN A 120 0.31 5.09 13.23
N ILE A 121 -0.49 4.49 14.12
CA ILE A 121 -1.73 3.81 13.71
C ILE A 121 -2.70 4.86 13.15
N ILE A 122 -3.17 4.67 11.92
CA ILE A 122 -4.12 5.58 11.24
C ILE A 122 -5.47 4.94 10.94
N GLY A 123 -5.57 3.61 11.01
CA GLY A 123 -6.80 2.92 10.64
C GLY A 123 -6.70 1.41 10.73
N MET A 124 -7.82 0.75 10.46
CA MET A 124 -7.91 -0.71 10.37
C MET A 124 -8.63 -1.12 9.10
N VAL A 125 -8.29 -2.30 8.58
CA VAL A 125 -9.00 -2.94 7.48
C VAL A 125 -9.50 -4.28 7.96
N THR A 126 -10.82 -4.51 7.92
CA THR A 126 -11.41 -5.80 8.31
C THR A 126 -11.97 -6.58 7.12
N GLU A 127 -12.23 -5.92 6.01
CA GLU A 127 -12.73 -6.51 4.77
C GLU A 127 -12.01 -5.96 3.53
N LYS A 128 -11.99 -6.75 2.47
CA LYS A 128 -11.48 -6.34 1.16
C LYS A 128 -12.49 -6.62 0.05
N PHE A 129 -12.47 -5.77 -0.98
CA PHE A 129 -13.10 -6.01 -2.27
C PHE A 129 -12.11 -6.74 -3.17
N LEU A 130 -12.39 -8.01 -3.47
CA LEU A 130 -11.52 -8.84 -4.29
C LEU A 130 -12.05 -8.92 -5.73
N PHE A 131 -11.27 -8.41 -6.68
CA PHE A 131 -11.55 -8.49 -8.11
C PHE A 131 -10.56 -9.45 -8.79
N LYS A 132 -10.90 -10.75 -8.76
CA LYS A 132 -10.05 -11.83 -9.29
C LYS A 132 -10.28 -12.15 -10.77
N ASN A 133 -11.44 -11.78 -11.30
CA ASN A 133 -11.87 -12.14 -12.64
C ASN A 133 -11.29 -11.17 -13.68
N TYR A 134 -11.07 -11.68 -14.89
CA TYR A 134 -10.63 -10.86 -16.02
C TYR A 134 -11.63 -9.72 -16.29
N PRO A 135 -11.18 -8.47 -16.50
CA PRO A 135 -12.07 -7.36 -16.77
C PRO A 135 -12.88 -7.56 -18.06
N LYS A 136 -14.18 -7.31 -18.01
CA LYS A 136 -15.06 -7.34 -19.20
C LYS A 136 -15.03 -5.98 -19.88
N ALA A 137 -14.87 -5.95 -21.20
CA ALA A 137 -14.99 -4.72 -21.97
C ALA A 137 -16.45 -4.23 -21.96
N ILE A 138 -16.64 -2.94 -21.71
CA ILE A 138 -17.90 -2.24 -21.91
C ILE A 138 -17.83 -1.69 -23.33
N MET A 139 -18.43 -2.40 -24.29
CA MET A 139 -18.65 -1.82 -25.63
C MET A 139 -19.81 -0.84 -25.50
N ARG A 140 -19.53 0.43 -25.79
CA ARG A 140 -20.53 1.48 -25.98
C ARG A 140 -20.78 1.68 -27.45
#